data_AF-A0A9D8S079-F1
#
_entry.id   AF-A0A9D8S079-F1
#
_cell.length_a   1.000
_cell.length_b   1.000
_cell.length_c   1.000
_cell.angle_alpha   90.00
_cell.angle_beta   90.00
_cell.angle_gamma   90.00
#
_symmetry.space_group_name_H-M   'P 1'
#
loop_
_entity.id
_entity.type
_entity.pdbx_description
1 polymer ?
#
loop_
_entity_poly.entity_id
_entity_poly.type
_entity_poly.pdbx_seq_one_letter_code
_entity_poly.pdbx_strand_id
1 'polypeptide(L)' 'MALGFYIYPLPKGTEYTEGELKKCDKVIELFGYCGVAEGLITKEGWNFLINSYSYEELYHMDKEAMWFDGDSVEEYID' A
#
# COMPACT_ATOMS: atom_id res chain seq x y z
N MET A 1 -12.33 9.95 -3.68
CA MET A 1 -12.72 8.56 -3.35
C MET A 1 -11.55 7.95 -2.59
N ALA A 2 -11.81 7.20 -1.53
CA ALA A 2 -10.75 6.49 -0.81
C ALA A 2 -10.21 5.34 -1.69
N LEU A 3 -8.90 5.28 -1.83
CA LEU A 3 -8.16 4.22 -2.51
C LEU A 3 -7.54 3.22 -1.53
N GLY A 4 -7.35 3.66 -0.29
CA GLY A 4 -6.94 2.81 0.82
C GLY A 4 -7.54 3.28 2.13
N PHE A 5 -7.40 2.45 3.16
CA PHE A 5 -7.97 2.71 4.48
C PHE A 5 -7.10 2.10 5.58
N TYR A 6 -6.90 2.84 6.66
CA TYR A 6 -6.42 2.34 7.95
C TYR A 6 -7.57 2.38 8.96
N ILE A 7 -7.85 1.27 9.64
CA ILE A 7 -9.10 1.13 10.41
C ILE A 7 -9.18 1.94 11.72
N TYR A 8 -8.05 2.44 12.25
CA TYR A 8 -8.04 3.16 13.52
C TYR A 8 -7.87 4.68 13.38
N PRO A 9 -8.42 5.46 14.34
CA PRO A 9 -9.26 5.02 15.45
C PRO A 9 -10.70 4.71 15.00
N LEU A 10 -11.31 3.62 15.48
CA LEU A 10 -12.73 3.35 15.21
C LEU A 10 -13.65 4.43 15.82
N PRO A 11 -14.78 4.80 15.17
CA PRO A 11 -15.23 4.35 13.84
C PRO A 11 -14.65 5.19 12.68
N LYS A 12 -13.73 6.12 12.98
CA LYS A 12 -13.20 7.11 12.04
C LYS A 12 -11.75 6.76 11.70
N GLY A 13 -11.58 5.71 10.90
CA GLY A 13 -10.28 5.36 10.33
C GLY A 13 -9.72 6.43 9.41
N THR A 14 -8.53 6.19 8.87
CA THR A 14 -7.84 7.12 7.96
C THR A 14 -8.03 6.64 6.51
N GLU A 15 -8.63 7.49 5.67
CA GLU A 15 -8.73 7.24 4.24
C GLU A 15 -7.46 7.72 3.52
N TYR A 16 -7.02 6.95 2.53
CA TYR A 16 -5.93 7.33 1.64
C TYR A 16 -6.48 7.72 0.27
N THR A 17 -6.13 8.92 -0.16
CA THR A 17 -6.53 9.49 -1.45
C THR A 17 -5.44 9.33 -2.51
N GLU A 18 -5.76 9.58 -3.79
CA GLU A 18 -4.75 9.67 -4.85
C GLU A 18 -3.61 10.63 -4.53
N GLY A 19 -3.90 11.77 -3.89
CA GLY A 19 -2.87 12.75 -3.53
C GLY A 19 -1.90 12.25 -2.46
N GLU A 20 -2.35 11.34 -1.60
CA GLU A 20 -1.51 10.70 -0.59
C GLU A 20 -0.75 9.53 -1.18
N LEU A 21 -1.41 8.67 -1.97
CA LEU A 21 -0.76 7.52 -2.60
C LEU A 21 0.25 7.89 -3.69
N LYS A 22 0.37 9.18 -4.07
CA LYS A 22 1.50 9.70 -4.87
C LYS A 22 2.81 9.88 -4.08
N LYS A 23 2.79 9.67 -2.77
CA LYS A 23 3.96 9.83 -1.91
C LYS A 23 4.38 8.46 -1.39
N CYS A 24 5.64 8.08 -1.64
CA CYS A 24 6.16 6.78 -1.25
C CYS A 24 6.00 6.49 0.25
N ASP A 25 6.24 7.49 1.11
CA ASP A 25 6.09 7.36 2.57
C ASP A 25 4.68 6.97 2.99
N LYS A 26 3.66 7.48 2.29
CA LYS A 26 2.26 7.13 2.52
C LYS A 26 1.87 5.77 1.98
N VAL A 27 2.50 5.31 0.90
CA VAL A 27 2.32 3.95 0.39
C VAL A 27 2.94 2.95 1.37
N ILE A 28 4.17 3.18 1.83
CA ILE A 28 4.87 2.35 2.84
C ILE A 28 4.05 2.28 4.14
N GLU A 29 3.55 3.42 4.63
CA GLU A 29 2.70 3.48 5.82
C GLU A 29 1.43 2.60 5.65
N LEU A 30 0.73 2.73 4.52
CA LEU A 30 -0.47 1.92 4.24
C LEU A 30 -0.16 0.43 4.10
N PHE A 31 0.93 0.08 3.41
CA PHE A 31 1.41 -1.31 3.31
C PHE A 31 1.71 -1.90 4.68
N GLY A 32 2.34 -1.11 5.57
CA GLY A 32 2.62 -1.54 6.94
C GLY A 32 1.33 -1.87 7.71
N TYR A 33 0.29 -1.05 7.54
CA TYR A 33 -1.03 -1.36 8.12
C TYR A 33 -1.66 -2.62 7.50
N CYS A 34 -1.52 -2.82 6.19
CA CYS A 34 -1.98 -4.05 5.54
C CYS A 34 -1.27 -5.30 6.09
N GLY A 35 0.03 -5.23 6.34
CA GLY A 35 0.82 -6.33 6.90
C GLY A 35 0.38 -6.78 8.29
N VAL A 36 -0.24 -5.89 9.08
CA VAL A 36 -0.82 -6.22 10.40
C VAL A 36 -2.34 -6.40 10.39
N ALA A 37 -2.94 -6.53 9.19
CA ALA A 37 -4.39 -6.68 8.99
C ALA A 37 -5.25 -5.50 9.52
N GLU A 38 -4.66 -4.29 9.58
CA GLU A 38 -5.34 -3.05 9.95
C GLU A 38 -5.53 -2.09 8.76
N GLY A 39 -4.92 -2.41 7.62
CA GLY A 39 -5.00 -1.67 6.37
C GLY A 39 -5.78 -2.42 5.29
N LEU A 40 -6.43 -1.67 4.40
CA LEU A 40 -7.10 -2.19 3.21
C LEU A 40 -6.76 -1.31 2.01
N ILE A 41 -6.42 -1.91 0.88
CA ILE A 41 -6.32 -1.22 -0.42
C ILE A 41 -7.50 -1.68 -1.28
N THR A 42 -8.23 -0.72 -1.86
CA THR A 42 -9.36 -1.05 -2.74
C THR A 42 -8.87 -1.55 -4.09
N LYS A 43 -9.76 -2.11 -4.92
CA LYS A 43 -9.42 -2.48 -6.29
C LYS A 43 -8.91 -1.28 -7.09
N GLU A 44 -9.57 -0.13 -6.95
CA GLU A 44 -9.18 1.12 -7.58
C GLU A 44 -7.84 1.63 -7.04
N GLY A 45 -7.55 1.40 -5.75
CA GLY A 45 -6.26 1.72 -5.15
C GLY A 45 -5.12 0.90 -5.72
N TRP A 46 -5.29 -0.41 -5.87
CA TRP A 46 -4.30 -1.26 -6.54
C TRP A 46 -4.06 -0.84 -7.99
N ASN A 47 -5.14 -0.59 -8.74
CA ASN A 47 -5.02 -0.07 -10.11
C ASN A 47 -4.26 1.26 -10.16
N PHE A 48 -4.51 2.15 -9.19
CA PHE A 48 -3.79 3.42 -9.11
C PHE A 48 -2.30 3.23 -8.81
N LEU A 49 -1.95 2.37 -7.86
CA LEU A 49 -0.57 2.09 -7.47
C LEU A 49 0.23 1.49 -8.64
N ILE A 50 -0.32 0.46 -9.30
CA ILE A 50 0.33 -0.20 -10.45
C ILE A 50 0.51 0.77 -11.65
N ASN A 51 -0.38 1.76 -11.80
CA ASN A 51 -0.24 2.77 -12.85
C ASN A 51 0.71 3.93 -12.46
N SER A 52 0.97 4.12 -11.16
CA SER A 52 1.75 5.26 -10.66
C SER A 52 3.21 4.91 -10.37
N TYR A 53 3.48 3.64 -10.07
CA TYR A 53 4.81 3.12 -9.72
C TYR A 53 5.13 1.89 -10.54
N SER A 54 6.41 1.67 -10.78
CA SER A 54 6.91 0.39 -11.30
C SER A 54 6.75 -0.72 -10.25
N TYR A 55 6.71 -1.98 -10.69
CA TYR A 55 6.70 -3.12 -9.77
C TYR A 55 7.95 -3.17 -8.87
N GLU A 56 9.10 -2.68 -9.35
CA GLU A 56 10.33 -2.58 -8.55
C GLU A 56 10.17 -1.58 -7.41
N GLU A 57 9.58 -0.41 -7.65
CA GLU A 57 9.27 0.57 -6.59
C GLU A 57 8.25 0.02 -5.59
N LEU A 58 7.19 -0.64 -6.06
CA LEU A 58 6.18 -1.26 -5.19
C LEU A 58 6.81 -2.35 -4.31
N TYR A 59 7.61 -3.25 -4.90
CA TYR A 59 8.36 -4.27 -4.16
C TYR A 59 9.22 -3.65 -3.06
N HIS A 60 10.00 -2.60 -3.35
CA HIS A 60 10.84 -1.96 -2.34
C HIS A 60 10.04 -1.32 -1.20
N MET A 61 8.92 -0.67 -1.52
CA MET A 61 8.02 -0.10 -0.51
C MET A 61 7.39 -1.20 0.36
N ASP A 62 7.05 -2.35 -0.23
CA ASP A 62 6.47 -3.50 0.47
C ASP A 62 7.47 -4.19 1.41
N LYS A 63 8.74 -4.34 0.96
CA LYS A 63 9.85 -4.79 1.80
C LYS A 63 10.12 -3.83 2.96
N GLU A 64 10.12 -2.52 2.70
CA GLU A 64 10.33 -1.51 3.75
C GLU A 64 9.19 -1.51 4.78
N ALA A 65 7.95 -1.71 4.32
CA ALA A 65 6.77 -1.89 5.15
C ALA A 65 6.75 -3.22 5.92
N MET A 66 7.68 -4.14 5.62
CA MET A 66 7.74 -5.51 6.16
C MET A 66 6.44 -6.31 5.91
N TRP A 67 5.71 -6.00 4.83
CA TRP A 67 4.51 -6.74 4.45
C TRP A 67 4.82 -7.90 3.50
N PHE A 68 5.82 -7.73 2.62
CA PHE A 68 6.37 -8.82 1.80
C PHE A 68 7.75 -9.28 2.30
N ASP A 69 8.00 -10.59 2.35
CA ASP A 69 9.25 -11.19 2.82
C ASP A 69 10.10 -11.85 1.72
N GLY A 70 9.59 -12.01 0.50
CA GLY A 70 10.33 -12.58 -0.64
C GLY A 70 11.57 -11.79 -1.06
N ASP A 71 12.45 -12.44 -1.81
CA ASP A 71 13.82 -11.93 -2.08
C ASP A 71 13.97 -11.24 -3.45
N SER A 72 12.93 -11.29 -4.29
CA SER A 72 12.97 -10.78 -5.66
C SER A 72 11.68 -10.09 -6.09
N VAL A 73 11.79 -9.22 -7.10
CA VAL A 73 10.64 -8.56 -7.74
C VAL A 73 9.83 -9.60 -8.54
N GLU A 74 10.46 -10.65 -9.04
CA GLU A 74 9.79 -11.75 -9.73
C GLU A 74 8.81 -12.49 -8.78
N GLU A 75 9.25 -12.84 -7.57
CA GLU A 75 8.38 -13.43 -6.54
C GLU A 75 7.23 -12.50 -6.12
N TYR A 76 7.42 -11.19 -6.29
CA TYR A 76 6.40 -10.17 -5.96
C TYR A 76 5.30 -10.07 -7.02
N ILE A 77 5.60 -10.39 -8.28
CA ILE A 77 4.68 -10.24 -9.41
C ILE A 77 3.88 -11.53 -9.69
N ASP A 78 4.40 -12.69 -9.26
CA ASP A 78 3.79 -14.02 -9.44
C ASP A 78 2.46 -14.22 -8.68
#